data_AF-A0A957KML4-F1
#
_entry.id   AF-A0A957KML4-F1
#
_cell.length_a   1.000
_cell.length_b   1.000
_cell.length_c   1.000
_cell.angle_alpha   90.00
_cell.angle_beta   90.00
_cell.angle_gamma   90.00
#
_symmetry.space_group_name_H-M   'P 1'
#
loop_
_entity.id
_entity.type
_entity.pdbx_description
1 polymer ?
#
loop_
_entity_poly.entity_id
_entity_poly.type
_entity_poly.pdbx_seq_one_letter_code
_entity_poly.pdbx_strand_id
1 'polypeptide(L)'
;MSIKNNERVAKIQAQLEADGLDGVLVMSPAGTTYLSGCYLLTQTVIPERHAYVLLTADGRQSYLVCNIEERSARSEATIEDIHT
;
A
#
# COMPACT_ATOMS: atom_id res chain seq x y z
N MET A 1 -2.02 -13.95 4.89
CA MET A 1 -2.03 -13.14 3.65
C MET A 1 -2.98 -13.77 2.63
N SER A 2 -3.95 -13.02 2.09
CA SER A 2 -4.94 -13.56 1.12
C SER A 2 -4.29 -13.85 -0.24
N ILE A 3 -4.62 -14.97 -0.87
CA ILE A 3 -4.03 -15.48 -2.13
C ILE A 3 -4.03 -14.41 -3.25
N LYS A 4 -5.08 -13.59 -3.34
CA LYS A 4 -5.21 -12.54 -4.36
C LYS A 4 -4.26 -11.35 -4.18
N ASN A 5 -3.78 -11.08 -2.96
CA ASN A 5 -2.81 -10.00 -2.73
C ASN A 5 -1.45 -10.36 -3.35
N ASN A 6 -1.10 -11.65 -3.27
CA ASN A 6 0.19 -12.16 -3.71
C ASN A 6 0.36 -12.05 -5.24
N GLU A 7 -0.70 -12.31 -6.02
CA GLU A 7 -0.67 -12.15 -7.48
C GLU A 7 -0.46 -10.70 -7.93
N ARG A 8 -0.97 -9.72 -7.16
CA ARG A 8 -0.85 -8.29 -7.49
C ARG A 8 0.57 -7.80 -7.23
N VAL A 9 1.11 -8.17 -6.09
CA VAL A 9 2.49 -7.87 -5.69
C VAL A 9 3.46 -8.46 -6.71
N ALA A 10 3.28 -9.73 -7.10
CA ALA A 10 4.12 -10.39 -8.10
C ALA A 10 4.15 -9.66 -9.45
N LYS A 11 3.02 -9.12 -9.92
CA LYS A 11 2.97 -8.34 -11.17
C LYS A 11 3.76 -7.03 -11.08
N ILE A 12 3.68 -6.34 -9.94
CA ILE A 12 4.43 -5.10 -9.73
C ILE A 12 5.92 -5.41 -9.61
N GLN A 13 6.31 -6.48 -8.90
CA GLN A 13 7.70 -6.90 -8.81
C GLN A 13 8.30 -7.22 -10.18
N ALA A 14 7.58 -7.96 -11.03
CA ALA A 14 8.04 -8.25 -12.38
C ALA A 14 8.26 -6.98 -13.22
N GLN A 15 7.41 -5.96 -13.04
CA GLN A 15 7.57 -4.67 -13.70
C GLN A 15 8.77 -3.89 -13.14
N LEU A 16 8.94 -3.86 -11.81
CA LEU A 16 10.09 -3.23 -11.16
C LEU A 16 11.41 -3.84 -11.64
N GLU A 17 11.48 -5.17 -11.75
CA GLU A 17 12.64 -5.89 -12.28
C GLU A 17 12.91 -5.52 -13.74
N ALA A 18 11.87 -5.51 -14.59
CA ALA A 18 11.99 -5.14 -16.00
C ALA A 18 12.49 -3.70 -16.20
N ASP A 19 12.12 -2.79 -15.30
CA ASP A 19 12.50 -1.37 -15.36
C ASP A 19 13.80 -1.06 -14.59
N GLY A 20 14.39 -2.04 -13.90
CA GLY A 20 15.59 -1.84 -13.08
C GLY A 20 15.36 -0.93 -11.86
N LEU A 21 14.16 -0.98 -11.27
CA LEU A 21 13.75 -0.16 -10.13
C LEU A 21 13.75 -0.97 -8.83
N ASP A 22 14.22 -0.35 -7.73
CA ASP A 22 14.28 -1.00 -6.41
C ASP A 22 12.92 -1.05 -5.68
N GLY A 23 11.94 -0.27 -6.13
CA GLY A 23 10.62 -0.19 -5.50
C GLY A 23 9.70 0.87 -6.11
N VAL A 24 8.46 0.89 -5.63
CA VAL A 24 7.43 1.86 -6.00
C VAL A 24 6.72 2.38 -4.76
N LEU A 25 6.42 3.68 -4.76
CA LEU A 25 5.54 4.31 -3.80
C LEU A 25 4.18 4.59 -4.48
N VAL A 26 3.14 3.87 -4.06
CA VAL A 26 1.80 4.00 -4.63
C VAL A 26 1.00 5.02 -3.83
N MET A 27 0.61 6.11 -4.50
CA MET A 27 0.04 7.29 -3.82
C MET A 27 -1.44 7.56 -4.11
N SER A 28 -2.02 6.94 -5.13
CA SER A 28 -3.42 7.16 -5.45
C SER A 28 -4.33 6.45 -4.44
N PRO A 29 -5.46 7.04 -4.00
CA PRO A 29 -6.39 6.39 -3.08
C PRO A 29 -6.88 5.02 -3.57
N ALA A 30 -7.06 4.87 -4.88
CA ALA A 30 -7.42 3.59 -5.49
C ALA A 30 -6.28 2.56 -5.40
N GLY A 31 -5.04 2.96 -5.70
CA GLY A 31 -3.88 2.07 -5.65
C GLY A 31 -3.53 1.65 -4.22
N THR A 32 -3.62 2.58 -3.26
CA THR A 32 -3.37 2.32 -1.85
C THR A 32 -4.40 1.34 -1.29
N THR A 33 -5.69 1.55 -1.57
CA THR A 33 -6.77 0.62 -1.19
C THR A 33 -6.56 -0.75 -1.82
N TYR A 34 -6.18 -0.79 -3.11
CA TYR A 34 -6.00 -2.03 -3.85
C TYR A 34 -4.87 -2.92 -3.30
N LEU A 35 -3.78 -2.31 -2.82
CA LEU A 35 -2.59 -3.01 -2.32
C LEU A 35 -2.62 -3.27 -0.82
N SER A 36 -3.12 -2.32 -0.03
CA SER A 36 -3.23 -2.48 1.43
C SER A 36 -4.44 -3.30 1.85
N GLY A 37 -5.48 -3.38 1.01
CA GLY A 37 -6.78 -3.94 1.40
C GLY A 37 -7.56 -3.08 2.39
N CYS A 38 -7.03 -1.92 2.81
CA CYS A 38 -7.65 -0.99 3.73
C CYS A 38 -8.22 0.19 2.96
N TYR A 39 -9.51 0.47 3.15
CA TYR A 39 -10.16 1.63 2.55
C TYR A 39 -10.16 2.79 3.55
N LEU A 40 -9.47 3.88 3.19
CA LEU A 40 -9.43 5.09 3.99
C LEU A 40 -10.35 6.15 3.37
N LEU A 41 -11.55 6.31 3.95
CA LEU A 41 -12.53 7.32 3.51
C LEU A 41 -11.92 8.72 3.44
N THR A 42 -11.05 9.05 4.40
CA THR A 42 -10.38 10.36 4.50
C THR A 42 -9.57 10.70 3.25
N GLN A 43 -8.91 9.74 2.59
CA GLN A 43 -8.19 9.97 1.34
C GLN A 43 -9.10 10.40 0.17
N THR A 44 -10.39 10.12 0.26
CA THR A 44 -11.37 10.48 -0.79
C THR A 44 -12.09 11.79 -0.51
N VAL A 45 -12.20 12.19 0.75
CA VAL A 45 -12.97 13.37 1.18
C VAL A 45 -12.11 14.54 1.64
N ILE A 46 -10.82 14.32 1.92
CA ILE A 46 -9.85 15.35 2.32
C ILE A 46 -8.63 15.20 1.40
N PRO A 47 -8.45 16.07 0.39
CA PRO A 47 -7.37 15.96 -0.60
C PRO A 47 -5.96 15.88 0.00
N GLU A 48 -5.74 16.51 1.15
CA GLU A 48 -4.47 16.53 1.87
C GLU A 48 -4.24 15.29 2.75
N ARG A 49 -5.23 14.38 2.86
CA ARG A 49 -5.08 13.12 3.60
C ARG A 49 -4.39 12.11 2.71
N HIS A 50 -3.13 11.90 3.03
CA HIS A 50 -2.28 10.98 2.33
C HIS A 50 -2.11 9.66 3.09
N ALA A 51 -2.08 8.59 2.31
CA ALA A 51 -1.62 7.28 2.71
C ALA A 51 -0.98 6.64 1.49
N TYR A 52 0.10 5.90 1.70
CA TYR A 52 0.97 5.38 0.66
C TYR A 52 1.33 3.93 0.93
N VAL A 53 1.39 3.12 -0.12
CA VAL A 53 1.97 1.77 -0.03
C VAL A 53 3.33 1.80 -0.69
N LEU A 54 4.37 1.49 0.10
CA LEU A 54 5.69 1.18 -0.42
C LEU A 54 5.74 -0.31 -0.76
N LEU A 55 6.18 -0.66 -1.96
CA LEU A 55 6.50 -2.02 -2.36
C LEU A 55 7.90 -2.04 -2.97
N THR A 56 8.79 -2.81 -2.38
CA THR A 56 10.16 -3.01 -2.87
C THR A 56 10.22 -4.15 -3.89
N ALA A 57 11.25 -4.18 -4.72
CA ALA A 57 11.47 -5.23 -5.73
C ALA A 57 11.58 -6.63 -5.09
N ASP A 58 12.11 -6.73 -3.87
CA ASP A 58 12.18 -7.98 -3.09
C ASP A 58 10.86 -8.38 -2.42
N GLY A 59 9.78 -7.61 -2.63
CA GLY A 59 8.42 -7.97 -2.23
C GLY A 59 8.02 -7.51 -0.83
N ARG A 60 8.87 -6.77 -0.12
CA ARG A 60 8.50 -6.16 1.17
C ARG A 60 7.50 -5.02 0.94
N GLN A 61 6.56 -4.92 1.86
CA GLN A 61 5.51 -3.91 1.82
C GLN A 61 5.49 -3.11 3.11
N SER A 62 5.34 -1.80 3.00
CA SER A 62 5.07 -0.91 4.14
C SER A 62 3.87 -0.03 3.82
N TYR A 63 3.02 0.21 4.81
CA TYR A 63 1.85 1.09 4.67
C TYR A 63 2.04 2.34 5.52
N LEU A 64 2.21 3.48 4.86
CA LEU A 64 2.32 4.78 5.50
C LEU A 64 0.94 5.43 5.53
N VAL A 65 0.47 5.79 6.71
CA VAL A 65 -0.85 6.42 6.91
C VAL A 65 -0.72 7.61 7.83
N CYS A 66 -1.64 8.57 7.77
CA CYS A 66 -1.70 9.57 8.81
C CYS A 66 -2.09 8.91 10.16
N ASN A 67 -1.63 9.47 11.27
CA ASN A 67 -1.83 8.92 12.61
C ASN A 67 -3.30 8.68 13.00
N ILE A 68 -4.23 9.48 12.47
CA ILE A 68 -5.67 9.33 12.73
C ILE A 68 -6.24 8.06 12.07
N GLU A 69 -5.63 7.57 10.98
CA GLU A 69 -6.01 6.33 10.30
C GLU A 69 -5.26 5.10 10.83
N GLU A 70 -4.27 5.25 11.71
CA GLU A 70 -3.43 4.14 12.20
C GLU A 70 -4.26 2.98 12.74
N ARG A 71 -5.31 3.29 13.52
CA ARG A 71 -6.19 2.26 14.10
C ARG A 71 -6.87 1.43 13.01
N SER A 72 -7.44 2.08 12.01
CA SER A 72 -8.11 1.41 10.88
C SER A 72 -7.11 0.63 10.04
N ALA A 73 -5.94 1.21 9.76
CA ALA A 73 -4.87 0.53 9.04
C ALA A 73 -4.44 -0.76 9.75
N ARG A 74 -4.21 -0.71 11.07
CA ARG A 74 -3.83 -1.89 11.86
C ARG A 74 -4.92 -2.94 11.95
N SER A 75 -6.20 -2.56 11.91
CA SER A 75 -7.31 -3.51 12.01
C SER A 75 -7.72 -4.13 10.69
N GLU A 76 -7.54 -3.43 9.57
CA GLU A 76 -8.14 -3.81 8.28
C GLU A 76 -7.11 -4.11 7.19
N ALA A 77 -5.90 -3.55 7.25
CA ALA A 77 -4.90 -3.75 6.21
C ALA A 77 -4.36 -5.19 6.21
N THR A 78 -4.00 -5.66 5.03
CA THR A 78 -3.27 -6.92 4.84
C THR A 78 -1.77 -6.77 5.05
N ILE A 79 -1.25 -5.54 5.09
CA ILE A 79 0.15 -5.19 5.33
C ILE A 79 0.35 -4.99 6.83
N GLU A 80 1.32 -5.69 7.42
CA GLU A 80 1.61 -5.64 8.86
C GLU A 80 2.57 -4.51 9.24
N ASP A 81 3.49 -4.15 8.34
CA ASP A 81 4.45 -3.08 8.55
C ASP A 81 3.79 -1.72 8.28
N ILE A 82 3.33 -1.06 9.35
CA ILE A 82 2.53 0.18 9.30
C ILE A 82 3.25 1.30 10.06
N HIS A 83 3.39 2.45 9.39
CA HIS A 83 4.07 3.66 9.88
C HIS A 83 3.16 4.88 9.80
N THR A 84 3.38 5.86 10.68
CA THR A 84 2.64 7.13 10.75
C THR A 84 3.56 8.34 10.71
#